data_AF-A0A1Q3JRE1-F1
#
_entry.id   AF-A0A1Q3JRE1-F1
#
_cell.length_a   1.000
_cell.length_b   1.000
_cell.length_c   1.000
_cell.angle_alpha   90.00
_cell.angle_beta   90.00
_cell.angle_gamma   90.00
#
_symmetry.space_group_name_H-M   'P 1'
#
loop_
_entity.id
_entity.type
_entity.pdbx_description
1 polymer ?
#
loop_
_entity_poly.entity_id
_entity_poly.type
_entity_poly.pdbx_seq_one_letter_code
_entity_poly.pdbx_strand_id
1 'polypeptide(L)'
;MKVSSDIIKRLNKNYIIEVPVQVSVHPDSRRILGNHSLFIKNAIARGSCLTLHDISFNLLPDNFWNPDTFEEHCRYIFFTFQNSFLKKITTRLSSYQDSELNFLLETLSQITAPYSDVINHATDPYLFFCGKKLQSLKKSGYLEEAFAIDAENRKLLKATIQNLLKNDDPQIKSETLTANNPFTNLLKPFRGAKENTLKQIQRHLDKAELRHDLFKPASKTKGNKNQIGFNAMVAAMIIVFKDLEYFEESQSFDTILDAYLEQTGNQIGNLGDFKNNYRNKHLFDKYKRELLELNIPRFIK
;
A
#
# COMPACT_ATOMS: atom_id res chain seq x y z
N MET A 1 -38.77 -2.78 10.92
CA MET A 1 -38.10 -1.46 10.73
C MET A 1 -37.12 -1.61 9.58
N LYS A 2 -37.29 -0.88 8.46
CA LYS A 2 -36.45 -1.02 7.26
C LYS A 2 -35.07 -0.42 7.55
N VAL A 3 -34.02 -1.22 7.32
CA VAL A 3 -32.62 -0.77 7.39
C VAL A 3 -32.42 0.35 6.36
N SER A 4 -31.79 1.46 6.76
CA SER A 4 -31.45 2.55 5.85
C SER A 4 -30.66 2.02 4.66
N SER A 5 -31.10 2.35 3.44
CA SER A 5 -30.48 1.93 2.18
C SER A 5 -29.02 2.35 2.08
N ASP A 6 -28.62 3.38 2.82
CA ASP A 6 -27.30 3.98 2.72
C ASP A 6 -26.23 3.12 3.40
N ILE A 7 -26.59 2.38 4.45
CA ILE A 7 -25.67 1.47 5.16
C ILE A 7 -25.46 0.19 4.34
N ILE A 8 -26.51 -0.31 3.68
CA ILE A 8 -26.44 -1.47 2.79
C ILE A 8 -25.61 -1.15 1.54
N LYS A 9 -25.60 0.11 1.09
CA LYS A 9 -24.76 0.61 0.00
C LYS A 9 -23.30 0.89 0.41
N ARG A 10 -23.02 1.11 1.70
CA ARG A 10 -21.68 1.45 2.23
C ARG A 10 -20.83 0.25 2.62
N LEU A 11 -21.43 -0.90 2.93
CA LEU A 11 -20.68 -2.15 2.96
C LEU A 11 -20.31 -2.52 1.53
N ASN A 12 -19.02 -2.76 1.28
CA ASN A 12 -18.46 -3.02 -0.04
C ASN A 12 -18.84 -4.44 -0.54
N LYS A 13 -20.14 -4.67 -0.79
CA LYS A 13 -20.71 -5.92 -1.31
C LYS A 13 -20.06 -6.39 -2.63
N ASN A 14 -19.38 -5.49 -3.32
CA ASN A 14 -18.66 -5.77 -4.56
C ASN A 14 -17.37 -6.58 -4.36
N TYR A 15 -16.88 -6.73 -3.13
CA TYR A 15 -15.55 -7.28 -2.86
C TYR A 15 -15.51 -8.39 -1.80
N ILE A 16 -16.62 -8.63 -1.11
CA ILE A 16 -16.73 -9.59 0.01
C ILE A 16 -17.74 -10.67 -0.36
N ILE A 17 -17.47 -11.92 0.01
CA ILE A 17 -18.40 -13.04 -0.12
C ILE A 17 -19.34 -13.03 1.10
N GLU A 18 -20.64 -12.90 0.87
CA GLU A 18 -21.65 -12.88 1.94
C GLU A 18 -21.87 -14.29 2.51
N VAL A 19 -21.47 -14.55 3.76
CA VAL A 19 -21.76 -15.82 4.46
C VAL A 19 -22.97 -15.65 5.39
N PRO A 20 -24.10 -16.36 5.15
CA PRO A 20 -25.33 -16.18 5.92
C PRO A 20 -25.24 -16.81 7.30
N VAL A 21 -25.56 -16.03 8.35
CA VAL A 21 -25.58 -16.50 9.74
C VAL A 21 -26.79 -15.95 10.50
N GLN A 22 -27.58 -16.81 11.13
CA GLN A 22 -28.67 -16.41 12.03
C GLN A 22 -28.22 -16.42 13.50
N VAL A 23 -28.50 -15.32 14.22
CA VAL A 23 -28.02 -15.15 15.60
C VAL A 23 -29.07 -14.49 16.50
N SER A 24 -29.15 -14.95 17.75
CA SER A 24 -29.84 -14.32 18.88
C SER A 24 -28.85 -13.60 19.82
N VAL A 25 -29.28 -12.47 20.40
CA VAL A 25 -28.49 -11.65 21.34
C VAL A 25 -29.07 -11.76 22.74
N HIS A 26 -28.21 -12.02 23.73
CA HIS A 26 -28.61 -12.14 25.13
C HIS A 26 -29.22 -10.83 25.66
N PRO A 27 -30.30 -10.87 26.48
CA PRO A 27 -30.98 -9.68 27.00
C PRO A 27 -30.06 -8.65 27.67
N ASP A 28 -29.09 -9.10 28.48
CA ASP A 28 -28.23 -8.21 29.28
C ASP A 28 -27.26 -7.39 28.42
N SER A 29 -26.89 -7.90 27.24
CA SER A 29 -26.04 -7.17 26.30
C SER A 29 -26.84 -6.16 25.46
N ARG A 30 -28.19 -6.19 25.49
CA ARG A 30 -29.02 -5.31 24.64
C ARG A 30 -28.89 -3.84 24.99
N ARG A 31 -28.67 -3.51 26.27
CA ARG A 31 -28.55 -2.13 26.74
C ARG A 31 -27.23 -1.47 26.29
N ILE A 32 -26.16 -2.27 26.20
CA ILE A 32 -24.84 -1.86 25.67
C ILE A 32 -24.87 -1.82 24.13
N LEU A 33 -25.68 -2.67 23.51
CA LEU A 33 -25.71 -2.91 22.05
C LEU A 33 -26.97 -2.38 21.36
N GLY A 34 -27.71 -1.45 21.96
CA GLY A 34 -29.06 -1.05 21.51
C GLY A 34 -29.13 -0.67 20.02
N ASN A 35 -28.10 0.01 19.50
CA ASN A 35 -27.93 0.29 18.07
C ASN A 35 -26.94 -0.66 17.36
N HIS A 36 -26.05 -1.31 18.11
CA HIS A 36 -25.00 -2.19 17.58
C HIS A 36 -25.46 -3.63 17.33
N SER A 37 -26.59 -4.06 17.89
CA SER A 37 -27.13 -5.42 17.71
C SER A 37 -27.49 -5.69 16.26
N LEU A 38 -28.03 -4.71 15.54
CA LEU A 38 -28.32 -4.79 14.11
C LEU A 38 -27.03 -4.78 13.27
N PHE A 39 -26.01 -4.03 13.70
CA PHE A 39 -24.68 -3.99 13.09
C PHE A 39 -23.95 -5.33 13.25
N ILE A 40 -23.86 -5.86 14.47
CA ILE A 40 -23.30 -7.18 14.80
C ILE A 40 -24.06 -8.29 14.06
N LYS A 41 -25.40 -8.20 14.02
CA LYS A 41 -26.23 -9.14 13.24
C LYS A 41 -25.91 -9.07 11.75
N ASN A 42 -25.73 -7.88 11.17
CA ASN A 42 -25.39 -7.70 9.76
C ASN A 42 -23.91 -8.01 9.45
N ALA A 43 -23.01 -7.85 10.42
CA ALA A 43 -21.60 -8.19 10.30
C ALA A 43 -21.41 -9.69 10.16
N ILE A 44 -22.06 -10.38 11.09
CA ILE A 44 -22.00 -11.82 11.26
C ILE A 44 -22.84 -12.53 10.19
N ALA A 45 -24.04 -12.02 9.88
CA ALA A 45 -24.91 -12.57 8.83
C ALA A 45 -24.37 -12.40 7.41
N ARG A 46 -23.23 -11.72 7.24
CA ARG A 46 -22.60 -11.49 5.94
C ARG A 46 -21.20 -12.06 5.83
N GLY A 47 -20.71 -12.79 6.83
CA GLY A 47 -19.28 -13.17 6.91
C GLY A 47 -18.33 -11.99 6.69
N SER A 48 -18.81 -10.76 6.93
CA SER A 48 -18.19 -9.57 6.37
C SER A 48 -17.07 -9.08 7.27
N CYS A 49 -15.94 -8.84 6.62
CA CYS A 49 -14.85 -7.96 6.99
C CYS A 49 -15.34 -6.77 7.84
N LEU A 50 -15.41 -6.91 9.16
CA LEU A 50 -15.72 -5.79 10.03
C LEU A 50 -14.72 -5.76 11.15
N THR A 51 -13.91 -4.71 11.13
CA THR A 51 -13.52 -4.01 12.35
C THR A 51 -14.82 -3.62 13.05
N LEU A 52 -15.02 -4.14 14.25
CA LEU A 52 -16.23 -3.83 15.02
C LEU A 52 -16.25 -2.34 15.43
N HIS A 53 -15.15 -1.61 15.23
CA HIS A 53 -14.98 -0.19 15.58
C HIS A 53 -15.47 0.82 14.54
N ASP A 54 -15.64 0.47 13.26
CA ASP A 54 -15.94 1.46 12.22
C ASP A 54 -17.02 1.00 11.24
N ILE A 55 -18.05 1.84 11.10
CA ILE A 55 -19.21 1.62 10.23
C ILE A 55 -18.86 1.96 8.77
N SER A 56 -17.69 2.55 8.51
CA SER A 56 -17.21 2.98 7.19
C SER A 56 -15.79 2.49 6.89
N PHE A 57 -15.60 1.17 6.80
CA PHE A 57 -14.32 0.61 6.40
C PHE A 57 -14.22 0.46 4.87
N ASN A 58 -13.63 1.47 4.21
CA ASN A 58 -13.42 1.47 2.76
C ASN A 58 -12.15 0.69 2.39
N LEU A 59 -12.24 -0.64 2.41
CA LEU A 59 -11.25 -1.52 1.81
C LEU A 59 -11.31 -1.39 0.29
N LEU A 60 -10.32 -0.71 -0.27
CA LEU A 60 -10.08 -0.60 -1.69
C LEU A 60 -8.84 -1.42 -2.03
N PRO A 61 -8.74 -1.97 -3.25
CA PRO A 61 -7.54 -2.71 -3.64
C PRO A 61 -6.25 -1.88 -3.52
N ASP A 62 -6.38 -0.55 -3.65
CA ASP A 62 -5.25 0.38 -3.66
C ASP A 62 -4.77 0.77 -2.26
N ASN A 63 -5.55 0.55 -1.20
CA ASN A 63 -5.21 0.92 0.18
C ASN A 63 -5.14 -0.27 1.14
N PHE A 64 -5.48 -1.48 0.69
CA PHE A 64 -5.49 -2.68 1.54
C PHE A 64 -4.14 -2.95 2.21
N TRP A 65 -3.05 -2.76 1.45
CA TRP A 65 -1.67 -3.02 1.85
C TRP A 65 -0.98 -1.84 2.54
N ASN A 66 -1.72 -0.80 2.92
CA ASN A 66 -1.15 0.34 3.64
C ASN A 66 -0.49 -0.14 4.94
N PRO A 67 0.83 0.00 5.13
CA PRO A 67 1.54 -0.50 6.31
C PRO A 67 0.96 0.02 7.63
N ASP A 68 0.50 1.28 7.64
CA ASP A 68 -0.07 1.94 8.82
C ASP A 68 -1.36 1.27 9.33
N THR A 69 -2.09 0.57 8.45
CA THR A 69 -3.39 -0.02 8.77
C THR A 69 -3.44 -1.53 8.52
N PHE A 70 -2.42 -2.11 7.87
CA PHE A 70 -2.41 -3.51 7.46
C PHE A 70 -2.38 -4.47 8.64
N GLU A 71 -1.68 -4.12 9.71
CA GLU A 71 -1.69 -4.92 10.94
C GLU A 71 -3.08 -4.97 11.56
N GLU A 72 -3.77 -3.82 11.67
CA GLU A 72 -5.16 -3.77 12.14
C GLU A 72 -6.11 -4.55 11.23
N HIS A 73 -5.91 -4.50 9.91
CA HIS A 73 -6.63 -5.34 8.96
C HIS A 73 -6.42 -6.82 9.29
N CYS A 74 -5.18 -7.24 9.51
CA CYS A 74 -4.86 -8.62 9.86
C CYS A 74 -5.50 -9.05 11.18
N ARG A 75 -5.50 -8.17 12.19
CA ARG A 75 -6.02 -8.44 13.54
C ARG A 75 -7.54 -8.50 13.59
N TYR A 76 -8.25 -7.64 12.86
CA TYR A 76 -9.68 -7.42 13.12
C TYR A 76 -10.58 -7.67 11.91
N ILE A 77 -10.03 -8.17 10.80
CA ILE A 77 -10.80 -8.37 9.56
C ILE A 77 -10.66 -9.81 9.07
N PHE A 78 -11.80 -10.46 8.85
CA PHE A 78 -11.86 -11.70 8.06
C PHE A 78 -11.60 -11.39 6.59
N PHE A 79 -10.65 -12.05 5.96
CA PHE A 79 -10.33 -11.91 4.54
C PHE A 79 -11.26 -12.76 3.69
N THR A 80 -12.56 -12.51 3.73
CA THR A 80 -13.57 -13.20 2.90
C THR A 80 -13.73 -12.55 1.53
N PHE A 81 -12.61 -12.26 0.88
CA PHE A 81 -12.57 -11.56 -0.40
C PHE A 81 -13.13 -12.39 -1.55
N GLN A 82 -13.84 -11.72 -2.47
CA GLN A 82 -14.17 -12.29 -3.76
C GLN A 82 -12.89 -12.46 -4.62
N ASN A 83 -12.87 -13.49 -5.47
CA ASN A 83 -11.74 -13.76 -6.37
C ASN A 83 -11.31 -12.55 -7.21
N SER A 84 -12.26 -11.71 -7.63
CA SER A 84 -11.99 -10.50 -8.40
C SER A 84 -11.25 -9.43 -7.60
N PHE A 85 -11.52 -9.31 -6.30
CA PHE A 85 -10.82 -8.42 -5.39
C PHE A 85 -9.45 -8.99 -5.02
N LEU A 86 -9.41 -10.28 -4.69
CA LEU A 86 -8.18 -11.02 -4.39
C LEU A 86 -7.16 -10.88 -5.51
N LYS A 87 -7.58 -11.06 -6.78
CA LYS A 87 -6.72 -10.86 -7.95
C LYS A 87 -6.18 -9.43 -8.05
N LYS A 88 -6.97 -8.42 -7.70
CA LYS A 88 -6.54 -7.01 -7.74
C LYS A 88 -5.50 -6.72 -6.66
N ILE A 89 -5.72 -7.17 -5.43
CA ILE A 89 -4.75 -6.97 -4.35
C ILE A 89 -3.48 -7.78 -4.56
N THR A 90 -3.55 -8.99 -5.14
CA THR A 90 -2.34 -9.77 -5.46
C THR A 90 -1.55 -9.16 -6.62
N THR A 91 -2.21 -8.63 -7.66
CA THR A 91 -1.52 -7.91 -8.75
C THR A 91 -0.73 -6.71 -8.23
N ARG A 92 -1.22 -6.05 -7.16
CA ARG A 92 -0.52 -4.91 -6.54
C ARG A 92 0.74 -5.32 -5.79
N LEU A 93 0.82 -6.53 -5.24
CA LEU A 93 2.01 -7.00 -4.51
C LEU A 93 3.26 -7.03 -5.39
N SER A 94 3.12 -7.20 -6.70
CA SER A 94 4.26 -7.20 -7.63
C SER A 94 4.98 -5.85 -7.73
N SER A 95 4.41 -4.75 -7.21
CA SER A 95 5.06 -3.44 -7.18
C SER A 95 5.68 -3.08 -5.82
N TYR A 96 5.61 -3.96 -4.84
CA TYR A 96 6.13 -3.73 -3.48
C TYR A 96 7.60 -4.13 -3.42
N GLN A 97 8.38 -3.40 -2.63
CA GLN A 97 9.79 -3.71 -2.36
C GLN A 97 9.89 -4.92 -1.43
N ASP A 98 11.03 -5.63 -1.44
CA ASP A 98 11.23 -6.81 -0.60
C ASP A 98 11.10 -6.50 0.90
N SER A 99 11.52 -5.32 1.36
CA SER A 99 11.34 -4.91 2.75
C SER A 99 9.86 -4.82 3.13
N GLU A 100 9.03 -4.26 2.24
CA GLU A 100 7.59 -4.17 2.43
C GLU A 100 6.95 -5.56 2.37
N LEU A 101 7.34 -6.39 1.37
CA LEU A 101 6.87 -7.76 1.25
C LEU A 101 7.22 -8.61 2.47
N ASN A 102 8.43 -8.45 3.03
CA ASN A 102 8.84 -9.10 4.26
C ASN A 102 8.00 -8.64 5.46
N PHE A 103 7.74 -7.34 5.61
CA PHE A 103 6.85 -6.81 6.66
C PHE A 103 5.43 -7.40 6.54
N LEU A 104 4.86 -7.42 5.33
CA LEU A 104 3.54 -7.98 5.08
C LEU A 104 3.50 -9.49 5.38
N LEU A 105 4.55 -10.23 4.97
CA LEU A 105 4.67 -11.65 5.21
C LEU A 105 4.82 -11.98 6.71
N GLU A 106 5.64 -11.21 7.41
CA GLU A 106 5.84 -11.34 8.85
C GLU A 106 4.53 -11.08 9.59
N THR A 107 3.85 -9.97 9.27
CA THR A 107 2.55 -9.59 9.85
C THR A 107 1.50 -10.69 9.65
N LEU A 108 1.35 -11.21 8.42
CA LEU A 108 0.44 -12.31 8.13
C LEU A 108 0.83 -13.61 8.87
N SER A 109 2.13 -13.83 9.07
CA SER A 109 2.65 -15.02 9.77
C SER A 109 2.40 -14.97 11.26
N GLN A 110 2.56 -13.80 11.87
CA GLN A 110 2.24 -13.55 13.28
C GLN A 110 0.71 -13.58 13.52
N ILE A 111 -0.08 -12.94 12.65
CA ILE A 111 -1.53 -12.84 12.80
C ILE A 111 -2.23 -13.81 11.84
N THR A 112 -2.36 -15.06 12.28
CA THR A 112 -2.88 -16.16 11.45
C THR A 112 -4.40 -16.17 11.28
N ALA A 113 -5.13 -15.50 12.19
CA ALA A 113 -6.58 -15.39 12.16
C ALA A 113 -7.03 -14.08 12.82
N PRO A 114 -8.16 -13.51 12.39
CA PRO A 114 -8.71 -12.30 13.01
C PRO A 114 -9.25 -12.61 14.41
N TYR A 115 -9.21 -11.61 15.29
CA TYR A 115 -9.67 -11.64 16.68
C TYR A 115 -8.98 -12.71 17.55
N SER A 116 -7.78 -13.17 17.16
CA SER A 116 -7.06 -14.25 17.84
C SER A 116 -6.62 -13.89 19.27
N ASP A 117 -6.36 -12.61 19.50
CA ASP A 117 -5.86 -11.98 20.72
C ASP A 117 -6.96 -11.27 21.56
N VAL A 118 -8.17 -11.16 21.00
CA VAL A 118 -9.25 -10.29 21.54
C VAL A 118 -10.01 -10.91 22.72
N ILE A 119 -9.90 -12.22 22.94
CA ILE A 119 -10.62 -12.94 24.01
C ILE A 119 -10.12 -12.54 25.42
N ASN A 120 -8.93 -11.93 25.51
CA ASN A 120 -8.27 -11.57 26.78
C ASN A 120 -8.02 -10.05 26.96
N HIS A 121 -8.64 -9.18 26.16
CA HIS A 121 -8.42 -7.74 26.26
C HIS A 121 -9.19 -7.13 27.45
N ALA A 122 -8.51 -6.77 28.54
CA ALA A 122 -9.15 -6.33 29.79
C ALA A 122 -9.71 -4.90 29.74
N THR A 123 -9.27 -4.07 28.79
CA THR A 123 -9.52 -2.62 28.79
C THR A 123 -10.58 -2.14 27.80
N ASP A 124 -10.99 -2.98 26.84
CA ASP A 124 -12.01 -2.63 25.86
C ASP A 124 -13.20 -3.62 25.95
N PRO A 125 -14.30 -3.24 26.64
CA PRO A 125 -15.49 -4.07 26.80
C PRO A 125 -16.14 -4.49 25.47
N TYR A 126 -15.93 -3.70 24.43
CA TYR A 126 -16.51 -3.92 23.11
C TYR A 126 -15.72 -4.97 22.33
N LEU A 127 -14.39 -4.86 22.27
CA LEU A 127 -13.53 -5.91 21.72
C LEU A 127 -13.73 -7.22 22.48
N PHE A 128 -13.77 -7.17 23.82
CA PHE A 128 -14.03 -8.35 24.65
C PHE A 128 -15.35 -9.05 24.29
N PHE A 129 -16.44 -8.30 24.14
CA PHE A 129 -17.74 -8.85 23.71
C PHE A 129 -17.62 -9.52 22.33
N CYS A 130 -16.94 -8.86 21.39
CA CYS A 130 -16.77 -9.33 20.04
C CYS A 130 -16.00 -10.66 19.96
N GLY A 131 -14.87 -10.76 20.68
CA GLY A 131 -14.10 -12.00 20.78
C GLY A 131 -14.92 -13.14 21.38
N LYS A 132 -15.66 -12.88 22.47
CA LYS A 132 -16.54 -13.88 23.11
C LYS A 132 -17.65 -14.34 22.17
N LYS A 133 -18.26 -13.43 21.42
CA LYS A 133 -19.34 -13.76 20.48
C LYS A 133 -18.83 -14.59 19.31
N LEU A 134 -17.69 -14.22 18.72
CA LEU A 134 -17.04 -15.00 17.67
C LEU A 134 -16.67 -16.40 18.14
N GLN A 135 -16.13 -16.54 19.36
CA GLN A 135 -15.83 -17.85 19.95
C GLN A 135 -17.09 -18.71 20.12
N SER A 136 -18.18 -18.13 20.60
CA SER A 136 -19.46 -18.84 20.73
C SER A 136 -19.98 -19.32 19.37
N LEU A 137 -19.93 -18.48 18.34
CA LEU A 137 -20.42 -18.82 17.01
C LEU A 137 -19.54 -19.87 16.32
N LYS A 138 -18.23 -19.80 16.53
CA LYS A 138 -17.29 -20.84 16.08
C LYS A 138 -17.60 -22.19 16.72
N LYS A 139 -17.87 -22.23 18.04
CA LYS A 139 -18.27 -23.48 18.73
C LYS A 139 -19.59 -24.05 18.21
N SER A 140 -20.48 -23.21 17.70
CA SER A 140 -21.77 -23.62 17.14
C SER A 140 -21.73 -23.92 15.63
N GLY A 141 -20.55 -23.90 14.99
CA GLY A 141 -20.38 -24.21 13.56
C GLY A 141 -20.83 -23.12 12.58
N TYR A 142 -21.44 -22.04 13.07
CA TYR A 142 -22.07 -21.01 12.22
C TYR A 142 -21.11 -20.18 11.36
N LEU A 143 -19.82 -20.18 11.69
CA LEU A 143 -18.81 -19.38 10.99
C LEU A 143 -17.77 -20.25 10.27
N GLU A 144 -17.96 -21.56 10.19
CA GLU A 144 -16.99 -22.49 9.61
C GLU A 144 -16.58 -22.08 8.19
N GLU A 145 -17.53 -21.74 7.34
CA GLU A 145 -17.28 -21.29 5.96
C GLU A 145 -16.48 -19.98 5.93
N ALA A 146 -16.80 -19.00 6.78
CA ALA A 146 -16.08 -17.73 6.84
C ALA A 146 -14.63 -17.92 7.33
N PHE A 147 -14.40 -18.80 8.31
CA PHE A 147 -13.05 -19.18 8.77
C PHE A 147 -12.27 -19.93 7.69
N ALA A 148 -12.93 -20.80 6.92
CA ALA A 148 -12.30 -21.53 5.82
C ALA A 148 -11.84 -20.58 4.71
N ILE A 149 -12.72 -19.67 4.26
CA ILE A 149 -12.39 -18.69 3.22
C ILE A 149 -11.28 -17.73 3.69
N ASP A 150 -11.34 -17.24 4.94
CA ASP A 150 -10.29 -16.39 5.51
C ASP A 150 -8.94 -17.12 5.55
N ALA A 151 -8.92 -18.36 6.03
CA ALA A 151 -7.70 -19.16 6.08
C ALA A 151 -7.12 -19.42 4.68
N GLU A 152 -7.97 -19.73 3.70
CA GLU A 152 -7.58 -19.93 2.31
C GLU A 152 -6.99 -18.65 1.71
N ASN A 153 -7.67 -17.52 1.85
CA ASN A 153 -7.20 -16.24 1.32
C ASN A 153 -5.90 -15.78 1.98
N ARG A 154 -5.76 -15.91 3.30
CA ARG A 154 -4.50 -15.62 4.02
C ARG A 154 -3.37 -16.53 3.54
N LYS A 155 -3.64 -17.82 3.34
CA LYS A 155 -2.66 -18.77 2.80
C LYS A 155 -2.23 -18.39 1.38
N LEU A 156 -3.17 -18.01 0.51
CA LEU A 156 -2.88 -17.59 -0.84
C LEU A 156 -2.02 -16.32 -0.86
N LEU A 157 -2.37 -15.32 -0.05
CA LEU A 157 -1.60 -14.09 0.06
C LEU A 157 -0.17 -14.36 0.55
N LYS A 158 0.00 -15.17 1.59
CA LYS A 158 1.33 -15.61 2.06
C LYS A 158 2.13 -16.30 0.96
N ALA A 159 1.52 -17.26 0.27
CA ALA A 159 2.19 -18.00 -0.81
C ALA A 159 2.57 -17.07 -1.97
N THR A 160 1.72 -16.09 -2.29
CA THR A 160 1.99 -15.08 -3.32
C THR A 160 3.20 -14.23 -2.94
N ILE A 161 3.24 -13.71 -1.70
CA ILE A 161 4.36 -12.91 -1.21
C ILE A 161 5.65 -13.75 -1.17
N GLN A 162 5.58 -14.98 -0.66
CA GLN A 162 6.73 -15.90 -0.65
C GLN A 162 7.23 -16.22 -2.05
N ASN A 163 6.35 -16.37 -3.04
CA ASN A 163 6.76 -16.60 -4.41
C ASN A 163 7.42 -15.35 -5.02
N LEU A 164 6.92 -14.16 -4.71
CA LEU A 164 7.56 -12.90 -5.12
C LEU A 164 8.96 -12.77 -4.52
N LEU A 165 9.11 -13.08 -3.23
CA LEU A 165 10.41 -13.09 -2.53
C LEU A 165 11.37 -14.21 -2.98
N LYS A 166 10.85 -15.33 -3.49
CA LYS A 166 11.66 -16.46 -4.00
C LYS A 166 12.07 -16.33 -5.45
N ASN A 167 11.32 -15.56 -6.25
CA ASN A 167 11.61 -15.31 -7.66
C ASN A 167 12.73 -14.26 -7.85
N ASP A 168 13.56 -14.07 -6.83
CA ASP A 168 14.79 -13.29 -6.85
C ASP A 168 15.96 -14.09 -7.47
N ASP A 169 15.68 -14.92 -8.48
CA ASP A 169 16.64 -15.16 -9.55
C ASP A 169 16.33 -14.09 -10.61
N PRO A 170 17.20 -13.10 -10.81
CA PRO A 170 16.93 -11.99 -11.69
C PRO A 170 17.01 -12.47 -13.14
N GLN A 171 15.94 -13.10 -13.64
CA GLN A 171 15.43 -12.67 -14.92
C GLN A 171 14.77 -11.30 -14.71
N ILE A 172 15.64 -10.33 -14.48
CA ILE A 172 15.68 -9.13 -15.27
C ILE A 172 15.30 -9.57 -16.70
N LYS A 173 14.01 -9.50 -17.04
CA LYS A 173 13.64 -8.89 -18.30
C LYS A 173 14.16 -7.47 -18.21
N SER A 174 15.47 -7.36 -18.40
CA SER A 174 16.08 -6.31 -19.19
C SER A 174 15.38 -6.53 -20.51
N GLU A 175 14.18 -5.96 -20.62
CA GLU A 175 13.92 -5.16 -21.78
C GLU A 175 15.15 -4.28 -21.88
N THR A 176 16.04 -4.75 -22.74
CA THR A 176 17.32 -4.19 -23.11
C THR A 176 17.30 -2.69 -22.85
N LEU A 177 17.95 -2.26 -21.77
CA LEU A 177 18.47 -0.90 -21.66
C LEU A 177 19.56 -0.81 -22.73
N THR A 178 19.12 -0.63 -23.98
CA THR A 178 19.96 -0.51 -25.16
C THR A 178 20.77 0.77 -25.01
N ALA A 179 22.02 0.62 -24.57
CA ALA A 179 23.23 1.38 -24.92
C ALA A 179 23.22 2.93 -24.96
N ASN A 180 22.14 3.64 -24.63
CA ASN A 180 22.11 5.10 -24.48
C ASN A 180 20.98 5.49 -23.53
N ASN A 181 21.27 5.49 -22.23
CA ASN A 181 20.36 5.97 -21.20
C ASN A 181 20.63 7.46 -20.96
N PRO A 182 19.79 8.37 -21.48
CA PRO A 182 20.10 9.80 -21.53
C PRO A 182 20.29 10.40 -20.15
N PHE A 183 19.53 9.99 -19.13
CA PHE A 183 19.71 10.47 -17.76
C PHE A 183 20.94 9.86 -17.09
N THR A 184 21.14 8.54 -17.21
CA THR A 184 22.31 7.85 -16.64
C THR A 184 23.62 8.44 -17.18
N ASN A 185 23.64 8.86 -18.44
CA ASN A 185 24.79 9.50 -19.07
C ASN A 185 25.20 10.83 -18.42
N LEU A 186 24.31 11.48 -17.66
CA LEU A 186 24.58 12.74 -16.97
C LEU A 186 25.14 12.56 -15.55
N LEU A 187 25.22 11.32 -15.06
CA LEU A 187 25.72 11.01 -13.72
C LEU A 187 27.25 10.91 -13.70
N LYS A 188 27.87 11.27 -12.58
CA LYS A 188 29.28 10.95 -12.32
C LYS A 188 29.42 9.43 -12.14
N PRO A 189 30.50 8.77 -12.61
CA PRO A 189 30.69 7.34 -12.41
C PRO A 189 31.10 7.02 -10.96
N PHE A 190 30.40 6.10 -10.30
CA PHE A 190 30.80 5.55 -9.00
C PHE A 190 31.44 4.18 -9.20
N ARG A 191 32.65 3.97 -8.68
CA ARG A 191 33.44 2.75 -8.92
C ARG A 191 33.55 2.39 -10.41
N GLY A 192 33.78 3.41 -11.24
CA GLY A 192 34.00 3.26 -12.68
C GLY A 192 32.74 3.13 -13.56
N ALA A 193 31.52 3.12 -13.01
CA ALA A 193 30.28 3.01 -13.80
C ALA A 193 29.20 4.01 -13.35
N LYS A 194 28.47 4.60 -14.30
CA LYS A 194 27.41 5.59 -14.03
C LYS A 194 26.13 4.93 -13.49
N GLU A 195 25.90 3.68 -13.88
CA GLU A 195 24.81 2.84 -13.40
C GLU A 195 24.90 2.60 -11.89
N ASN A 196 26.10 2.59 -11.33
CA ASN A 196 26.28 2.46 -9.89
C ASN A 196 25.80 3.72 -9.14
N THR A 197 26.01 4.89 -9.73
CA THR A 197 25.51 6.16 -9.20
C THR A 197 23.99 6.21 -9.27
N LEU A 198 23.40 5.75 -10.38
CA LEU A 198 21.94 5.61 -10.50
C LEU A 198 21.39 4.68 -9.41
N LYS A 199 22.04 3.53 -9.18
CA LYS A 199 21.67 2.61 -8.09
C LYS A 199 21.80 3.24 -6.71
N GLN A 200 22.78 4.11 -6.47
CA GLN A 200 22.87 4.84 -5.20
C GLN A 200 21.73 5.83 -5.03
N ILE A 201 21.42 6.62 -6.07
CA ILE A 201 20.29 7.55 -6.07
C ILE A 201 19.01 6.78 -5.74
N GLN A 202 18.74 5.67 -6.44
CA GLN A 202 17.59 4.82 -6.17
C GLN A 202 17.54 4.38 -4.71
N ARG A 203 18.64 3.84 -4.16
CA ARG A 203 18.69 3.40 -2.75
C ARG A 203 18.40 4.51 -1.75
N HIS A 204 18.84 5.74 -2.03
CA HIS A 204 18.55 6.89 -1.16
C HIS A 204 17.08 7.31 -1.27
N LEU A 205 16.49 7.25 -2.46
CA LEU A 205 15.05 7.47 -2.66
C LEU A 205 14.20 6.38 -1.99
N ASP A 206 14.64 5.13 -2.03
CA ASP A 206 13.94 4.01 -1.38
C ASP A 206 13.94 4.19 0.15
N LYS A 207 15.07 4.64 0.73
CA LYS A 207 15.18 5.00 2.16
C LYS A 207 14.30 6.18 2.57
N ALA A 208 13.92 7.01 1.61
CA ALA A 208 13.06 8.16 1.84
C ALA A 208 11.58 7.78 2.02
N GLU A 209 11.22 6.50 1.84
CA GLU A 209 9.83 5.99 1.85
C GLU A 209 8.90 6.81 0.94
N LEU A 210 9.47 7.41 -0.11
CA LEU A 210 8.71 8.32 -0.95
C LEU A 210 7.76 7.53 -1.85
N ARG A 211 6.51 7.98 -1.90
CA ARG A 211 5.35 7.27 -2.49
C ARG A 211 5.41 6.97 -3.99
N HIS A 212 6.49 7.33 -4.70
CA HIS A 212 6.57 7.22 -6.16
C HIS A 212 7.88 6.55 -6.60
N ASP A 213 7.76 5.50 -7.41
CA ASP A 213 8.90 4.93 -8.14
C ASP A 213 9.29 5.88 -9.28
N LEU A 214 10.34 6.68 -9.06
CA LEU A 214 10.73 7.72 -10.01
C LEU A 214 11.41 7.15 -11.25
N PHE A 215 12.01 5.98 -11.25
CA PHE A 215 12.72 5.47 -12.43
C PHE A 215 11.88 4.52 -13.28
N LYS A 216 10.56 4.46 -13.01
CA LYS A 216 9.56 3.77 -13.82
C LYS A 216 8.53 4.74 -14.40
N PRO A 217 7.80 4.34 -15.46
CA PRO A 217 6.64 5.09 -15.93
C PRO A 217 5.64 5.32 -14.79
N ALA A 218 5.29 6.58 -14.55
CA ALA A 218 4.39 6.97 -13.48
C ALA A 218 2.98 6.40 -13.71
N SER A 219 2.39 5.86 -12.64
CA SER A 219 0.96 5.52 -12.64
C SER A 219 0.12 6.77 -12.96
N LYS A 220 -0.80 6.64 -13.91
CA LYS A 220 -1.65 7.75 -14.35
C LYS A 220 -2.98 7.75 -13.60
N THR A 221 -3.50 8.94 -13.32
CA THR A 221 -4.86 9.16 -12.77
C THR A 221 -5.92 9.01 -13.87
N LYS A 222 -7.21 8.93 -13.48
CA LYS A 222 -8.34 9.05 -14.42
C LYS A 222 -8.27 10.42 -15.10
N GLY A 223 -7.76 10.45 -16.33
CA GLY A 223 -7.43 11.68 -17.06
C GLY A 223 -6.01 11.72 -17.65
N ASN A 224 -5.26 10.61 -17.58
CA ASN A 224 -3.91 10.46 -18.13
C ASN A 224 -2.86 11.45 -17.55
N LYS A 225 -3.14 12.02 -16.37
CA LYS A 225 -2.21 12.90 -15.65
C LYS A 225 -1.39 12.07 -14.66
N ASN A 226 -0.15 12.45 -14.40
CA ASN A 226 0.65 11.85 -13.33
C ASN A 226 -0.08 12.00 -11.98
N GLN A 227 0.21 11.11 -11.03
CA GLN A 227 -0.27 11.25 -9.66
C GLN A 227 0.12 12.60 -9.07
N ILE A 228 -0.73 13.11 -8.17
CA ILE A 228 -0.48 14.36 -7.45
C ILE A 228 0.86 14.23 -6.71
N GLY A 229 1.75 15.21 -6.90
CA GLY A 229 3.06 15.24 -6.24
C GLY A 229 4.21 14.63 -7.06
N PHE A 230 3.93 13.74 -8.02
CA PHE A 230 4.98 13.06 -8.81
C PHE A 230 5.98 14.03 -9.43
N ASN A 231 5.51 15.02 -10.21
CA ASN A 231 6.39 15.98 -10.88
C ASN A 231 7.22 16.79 -9.88
N ALA A 232 6.63 17.16 -8.74
CA ALA A 232 7.32 17.92 -7.70
C ALA A 232 8.43 17.07 -7.04
N MET A 233 8.18 15.77 -6.84
CA MET A 233 9.16 14.83 -6.31
C MET A 233 10.33 14.60 -7.28
N VAL A 234 10.06 14.46 -8.59
CA VAL A 234 11.11 14.41 -9.62
C VAL A 234 12.00 15.65 -9.55
N ALA A 235 11.41 16.84 -9.48
CA ALA A 235 12.20 18.06 -9.39
C ALA A 235 13.02 18.14 -8.10
N ALA A 236 12.44 17.74 -6.97
CA ALA A 236 13.16 17.70 -5.69
C ALA A 236 14.36 16.75 -5.74
N MET A 237 14.17 15.54 -6.29
CA MET A 237 15.22 14.55 -6.51
C MET A 237 16.36 15.13 -7.35
N ILE A 238 16.06 15.71 -8.52
CA ILE A 238 17.10 16.28 -9.40
C ILE A 238 17.90 17.37 -8.66
N ILE A 239 17.22 18.28 -7.95
CA ILE A 239 17.88 19.38 -7.26
C ILE A 239 18.77 18.88 -6.13
N VAL A 240 18.26 18.01 -5.26
CA VAL A 240 19.03 17.50 -4.12
C VAL A 240 20.26 16.72 -4.60
N PHE A 241 20.11 15.80 -5.54
CA PHE A 241 21.25 15.01 -6.03
C PHE A 241 22.23 15.84 -6.89
N LYS A 242 21.77 16.91 -7.54
CA LYS A 242 22.66 17.89 -8.18
C LYS A 242 23.47 18.68 -7.15
N ASP A 243 22.83 19.18 -6.10
CA ASP A 243 23.49 19.92 -5.02
C ASP A 243 24.51 19.02 -4.26
N LEU A 244 24.25 17.71 -4.21
CA LEU A 244 25.15 16.69 -3.67
C LEU A 244 26.18 16.15 -4.68
N GLU A 245 26.27 16.74 -5.87
CA GLU A 245 27.26 16.44 -6.91
C GLU A 245 27.21 15.03 -7.53
N TYR A 246 26.05 14.38 -7.54
CA TYR A 246 25.88 13.09 -8.21
C TYR A 246 25.85 13.21 -9.74
N PHE A 247 25.57 14.41 -10.26
CA PHE A 247 25.59 14.74 -11.68
C PHE A 247 26.90 15.41 -12.09
N GLU A 248 27.26 15.30 -13.36
CA GLU A 248 28.35 16.09 -13.95
C GLU A 248 28.09 17.60 -13.76
N GLU A 249 29.12 18.37 -13.39
CA GLU A 249 28.96 19.76 -12.91
C GLU A 249 28.30 20.69 -13.94
N SER A 250 28.53 20.43 -15.23
CA SER A 250 28.01 21.21 -16.35
C SER A 250 26.51 21.05 -16.61
N GLN A 251 25.84 20.09 -15.97
CA GLN A 251 24.46 19.74 -16.32
C GLN A 251 23.45 20.65 -15.64
N SER A 252 22.60 21.32 -16.43
CA SER A 252 21.52 22.16 -15.88
C SER A 252 20.35 21.31 -15.37
N PHE A 253 19.49 21.90 -14.52
CA PHE A 253 18.24 21.23 -14.10
C PHE A 253 17.39 20.81 -15.30
N ASP A 254 17.23 21.70 -16.28
CA ASP A 254 16.41 21.46 -17.47
C ASP A 254 16.96 20.29 -18.28
N THR A 255 18.28 20.24 -18.46
CA THR A 255 18.96 19.14 -19.16
C THR A 255 18.74 17.80 -18.46
N ILE A 256 18.87 17.79 -17.13
CA ILE A 256 18.66 16.58 -16.33
C ILE A 256 17.19 16.14 -16.38
N LEU A 257 16.25 17.09 -16.29
CA LEU A 257 14.83 16.80 -16.34
C LEU A 257 14.42 16.24 -17.71
N ASP A 258 14.89 16.82 -18.80
CA ASP A 258 14.57 16.34 -20.15
C ASP A 258 15.12 14.93 -20.37
N ALA A 259 16.38 14.68 -19.96
CA ALA A 259 16.98 13.37 -20.03
C ALA A 259 16.25 12.33 -19.15
N TYR A 260 15.76 12.74 -17.98
CA TYR A 260 14.94 11.90 -17.10
C TYR A 260 13.61 11.52 -17.77
N LEU A 261 12.91 12.48 -18.36
CA LEU A 261 11.64 12.25 -19.03
C LEU A 261 11.81 11.35 -20.26
N GLU A 262 12.90 11.56 -21.01
CA GLU A 262 13.27 10.70 -22.14
C GLU A 262 13.56 9.26 -21.70
N GLN A 263 14.37 9.07 -20.64
CA GLN A 263 14.71 7.75 -20.14
C GLN A 263 13.50 6.99 -19.57
N THR A 264 12.58 7.69 -18.89
CA THR A 264 11.47 7.04 -18.18
C THR A 264 10.17 7.00 -18.98
N GLY A 265 10.12 7.67 -20.14
CA GLY A 265 8.89 7.85 -20.91
C GLY A 265 7.81 8.68 -20.20
N ASN A 266 8.17 9.33 -19.09
CA ASN A 266 7.25 10.16 -18.33
C ASN A 266 6.96 11.47 -19.05
N GLN A 267 5.77 12.03 -18.82
CA GLN A 267 5.34 13.27 -19.44
C GLN A 267 4.83 14.23 -18.37
N ILE A 268 5.19 15.51 -18.48
CA ILE A 268 4.71 16.59 -17.63
C ILE A 268 3.83 17.51 -18.47
N GLY A 269 2.56 17.63 -18.10
CA GLY A 269 1.65 18.59 -18.74
C GLY A 269 2.16 20.02 -18.51
N ASN A 270 2.22 20.81 -19.59
CA ASN A 270 2.78 22.16 -19.61
C ASN A 270 4.22 22.22 -19.04
N LEU A 271 5.14 21.47 -19.65
CA LEU A 271 6.53 21.35 -19.22
C LEU A 271 7.24 22.71 -19.06
N GLY A 272 6.98 23.66 -19.96
CA GLY A 272 7.55 25.01 -19.87
C GLY A 272 7.13 25.76 -18.60
N ASP A 273 5.83 25.76 -18.29
CA ASP A 273 5.32 26.32 -17.03
C ASP A 273 5.93 25.60 -15.82
N PHE A 274 6.03 24.27 -15.88
CA PHE A 274 6.62 23.49 -14.81
C PHE A 274 8.08 23.88 -14.54
N LYS A 275 8.93 23.94 -15.58
CA LYS A 275 10.35 24.33 -15.46
C LYS A 275 10.52 25.71 -14.82
N ASN A 276 9.63 26.65 -15.13
CA ASN A 276 9.68 28.00 -14.58
C ASN A 276 9.15 28.12 -13.15
N ASN A 277 8.17 27.30 -12.78
CA ASN A 277 7.38 27.51 -11.56
C ASN A 277 7.47 26.40 -10.50
N TYR A 278 8.22 25.31 -10.73
CA TYR A 278 8.25 24.18 -9.80
C TYR A 278 8.73 24.57 -8.38
N ARG A 279 9.65 25.54 -8.27
CA ARG A 279 10.18 26.01 -6.98
C ARG A 279 9.14 26.73 -6.12
N ASN A 280 8.07 27.24 -6.71
CA ASN A 280 7.01 27.95 -6.01
C ASN A 280 5.88 26.99 -5.55
N LYS A 281 6.03 25.67 -5.76
CA LYS A 281 5.01 24.67 -5.43
C LYS A 281 5.28 24.09 -4.04
N HIS A 282 4.30 24.17 -3.14
CA HIS A 282 4.38 23.59 -1.79
C HIS A 282 4.84 22.12 -1.76
N LEU A 283 4.40 21.31 -2.72
CA LEU A 283 4.81 19.89 -2.79
C LEU A 283 6.31 19.73 -3.10
N PHE A 284 6.92 20.65 -3.85
CA PHE A 284 8.37 20.61 -4.10
C PHE A 284 9.14 20.84 -2.81
N ASP A 285 8.78 21.87 -2.04
CA ASP A 285 9.44 22.18 -0.77
C ASP A 285 9.31 21.03 0.24
N LYS A 286 8.13 20.40 0.28
CA LYS A 286 7.89 19.20 1.10
C LYS A 286 8.88 18.08 0.74
N TYR A 287 8.91 17.64 -0.52
CA TYR A 287 9.77 16.53 -0.94
C TYR A 287 11.27 16.87 -0.86
N LYS A 288 11.64 18.13 -1.11
CA LYS A 288 13.02 18.58 -0.94
C LYS A 288 13.44 18.43 0.52
N ARG A 289 12.59 18.81 1.48
CA ARG A 289 12.87 18.68 2.91
C ARG A 289 13.01 17.22 3.33
N GLU A 290 12.08 16.36 2.92
CA GLU A 290 12.11 14.91 3.21
C GLU A 290 13.42 14.28 2.70
N LEU A 291 13.89 14.66 1.51
CA LEU A 291 15.18 14.18 0.97
C LEU A 291 16.39 14.70 1.73
N LEU A 292 16.35 15.96 2.20
CA LEU A 292 17.45 16.55 2.98
C LEU A 292 17.56 15.92 4.38
N GLU A 293 16.44 15.52 4.99
CA GLU A 293 16.40 14.87 6.31
C GLU A 293 17.13 13.50 6.35
N LEU A 294 17.32 12.88 5.18
CA LEU A 294 18.03 11.60 5.06
C LEU A 294 19.54 11.71 5.22
N ASN A 295 20.09 12.93 5.33
CA ASN A 295 21.53 13.20 5.43
C ASN A 295 22.35 12.46 4.36
N ILE A 296 21.86 12.50 3.12
CA ILE A 296 22.52 11.86 1.97
C ILE A 296 23.93 12.44 1.84
N PRO A 297 24.99 11.62 1.82
CA PRO A 297 26.35 12.13 1.69
C PRO A 297 26.55 12.80 0.33
N ARG A 298 27.38 13.84 0.28
CA ARG A 298 27.88 14.38 -0.99
C ARG A 298 28.60 13.27 -1.75
N PHE A 299 28.55 13.28 -3.08
CA PHE A 299 29.20 12.28 -3.90
C PHE A 299 30.71 12.22 -3.63
N ILE A 300 31.21 11.05 -3.25
CA ILE A 300 32.64 10.78 -3.05
C ILE A 300 33.04 9.73 -4.09
N LYS A 301 34.09 10.04 -4.88
CA LYS A 301 34.61 9.19 -5.96
C LYS A 301 35.09 7.83 -5.47
#